data_AF-A0A2L2WSK3-F1
#
_entry.id   AF-A0A2L2WSK3-F1
#
_cell.length_a   1.000
_cell.length_b   1.000
_cell.length_c   1.000
_cell.angle_alpha   90.00
_cell.angle_beta   90.00
_cell.angle_gamma   90.00
#
_symmetry.space_group_name_H-M   'P 1'
#
loop_
_entity.id
_entity.type
_entity.pdbx_description
1 polymer ?
#
loop_
_entity_poly.entity_id
_entity_poly.type
_entity_poly.pdbx_seq_one_letter_code
_entity_poly.pdbx_strand_id
1 'polypeptide(L)'
;MQRLTIAFTALILFVAGCSDNADDPKYRSLPPEISDLTLAPLDGSTELRANTPIVATVQQSKLGKLINKTTYSWKTSPIDIDHKYVKGVIYEQEPQNPTDTITFANKGTYTLTFTGRYHTSGGYEQRNYSVEIPEGKVTYSTPSFQYYDVKVEKTVRIK
;
A
#
# COMPACT_ATOMS: atom_id res chain seq x y z
N MET A 1 14.56 -58.68 54.36
CA MET A 1 14.41 -57.22 54.59
C MET A 1 14.53 -56.51 53.25
N GLN A 2 13.40 -56.06 52.72
CA GLN A 2 13.25 -55.50 51.38
C GLN A 2 13.37 -53.98 51.48
N ARG A 3 14.35 -53.38 50.80
CA ARG A 3 14.48 -51.92 50.69
C ARG A 3 14.16 -51.51 49.26
N LEU A 4 12.99 -50.89 49.13
CA LEU A 4 12.42 -50.26 47.95
C LEU A 4 12.69 -48.76 48.07
N THR A 5 13.52 -48.17 47.20
CA THR A 5 13.49 -46.70 47.03
C THR A 5 13.97 -46.27 45.64
N ILE A 6 12.98 -46.14 44.74
CA ILE A 6 12.71 -45.01 43.83
C ILE A 6 13.91 -44.45 43.03
N ALA A 7 14.00 -44.87 41.77
CA ALA A 7 14.79 -44.19 40.74
C ALA A 7 14.07 -42.89 40.31
N PHE A 8 14.71 -41.75 40.50
CA PHE A 8 14.22 -40.44 40.08
C PHE A 8 14.61 -40.23 38.60
N THR A 9 13.73 -40.63 37.67
CA THR A 9 13.94 -40.37 36.24
C THR A 9 13.59 -38.91 35.95
N ALA A 10 14.61 -38.07 35.81
CA ALA A 10 14.46 -36.69 35.35
C ALA A 10 14.00 -36.69 33.89
N LEU A 11 12.70 -36.42 33.67
CA LEU A 11 12.10 -36.21 32.36
C LEU A 11 12.55 -34.83 31.84
N ILE A 12 13.59 -34.83 31.00
CA ILE A 12 14.02 -33.62 30.28
C ILE A 12 12.94 -33.30 29.25
N LEU A 13 12.09 -32.33 29.57
CA LEU A 13 11.21 -31.68 28.62
C LEU A 13 12.07 -30.86 27.66
N PHE A 14 12.41 -31.45 26.50
CA PHE A 14 12.84 -30.68 25.34
C PHE A 14 11.64 -29.86 24.88
N VAL A 15 11.48 -28.66 25.44
CA VAL A 15 10.80 -27.58 24.73
C VAL A 15 11.65 -27.31 23.50
N ALA A 16 11.31 -27.96 22.38
CA ALA A 16 11.65 -27.47 21.07
C ALA A 16 10.94 -26.12 20.91
N GLY A 17 11.51 -25.08 21.53
CA GLY A 17 11.07 -23.71 21.33
C GLY A 17 11.23 -23.45 19.85
N CYS A 18 10.11 -23.20 19.16
CA CYS A 18 10.11 -22.73 17.79
C CYS A 18 11.14 -21.59 17.70
N SER A 19 12.28 -21.83 17.05
CA SER A 19 13.37 -20.86 16.89
C SER A 19 13.02 -19.71 15.96
N ASP A 20 11.74 -19.57 15.64
CA ASP A 20 11.21 -18.50 14.82
C ASP A 20 11.10 -17.25 15.69
N ASN A 21 12.16 -16.45 15.62
CA ASN A 21 12.18 -15.12 16.21
C ASN A 21 11.09 -14.28 15.54
N ALA A 22 10.24 -13.64 16.35
CA ALA A 22 9.20 -12.72 15.87
C ALA A 22 9.78 -11.57 15.02
N ASP A 23 11.07 -11.28 15.18
CA ASP A 23 11.80 -10.23 14.46
C ASP A 23 12.35 -10.67 13.09
N ASP A 24 12.15 -11.92 12.69
CA ASP A 24 12.60 -12.41 11.38
C ASP A 24 11.94 -11.57 10.24
N PRO A 25 12.73 -11.04 9.29
CA PRO A 25 12.21 -10.30 8.13
C PRO A 25 11.10 -11.03 7.36
N LYS A 26 11.01 -12.36 7.45
CA LYS A 26 9.93 -13.13 6.84
C LYS A 26 8.55 -12.77 7.40
N TYR A 27 8.46 -12.35 8.67
CA TYR A 27 7.23 -11.94 9.37
C TYR A 27 6.96 -10.43 9.34
N ARG A 28 7.80 -9.65 8.64
CA ARG A 28 7.65 -8.21 8.53
C ARG A 28 6.71 -7.82 7.39
N SER A 29 5.72 -7.01 7.74
CA SER A 29 4.80 -6.35 6.81
C SER A 29 5.51 -5.22 6.08
N LEU A 30 5.22 -5.07 4.79
CA LEU A 30 5.79 -4.01 3.95
C LEU A 30 4.70 -3.41 3.07
N PRO A 31 4.62 -2.07 2.94
CA PRO A 31 3.75 -1.45 1.96
C PRO A 31 4.24 -1.76 0.54
N PRO A 32 3.38 -1.63 -0.49
CA PRO A 32 3.85 -1.69 -1.87
C PRO A 32 4.87 -0.60 -2.16
N GLU A 33 5.77 -0.87 -3.10
CA GLU A 33 6.64 0.15 -3.68
C GLU A 33 5.96 0.71 -4.93
N ILE A 34 5.77 2.03 -4.95
CA ILE A 34 5.14 2.75 -6.06
C ILE A 34 6.23 3.30 -6.97
N SER A 35 6.12 3.03 -8.28
CA SER A 35 7.02 3.57 -9.29
C SER A 35 6.50 4.83 -9.96
N ASP A 36 5.19 4.95 -10.16
CA ASP A 36 4.58 6.13 -10.78
C ASP A 36 3.05 6.19 -10.54
N LEU A 37 2.45 7.32 -10.90
CA LEU A 37 1.01 7.47 -11.16
C LEU A 37 0.85 7.81 -12.64
N THR A 38 0.28 6.90 -13.42
CA THR A 38 0.13 7.08 -14.88
C THR A 38 -1.28 7.53 -15.23
N LEU A 39 -1.42 8.24 -16.36
CA LEU A 39 -2.67 8.82 -16.82
C LEU A 39 -2.88 8.44 -18.29
N ALA A 40 -4.05 7.86 -18.60
CA ALA A 40 -4.41 7.45 -19.94
C ALA A 40 -5.82 7.93 -20.30
N PRO A 41 -6.01 8.74 -21.36
CA PRO A 41 -7.32 9.06 -21.91
C PRO A 41 -8.05 7.80 -22.39
N LEU A 42 -9.37 7.70 -22.12
CA LEU A 42 -10.20 6.60 -22.62
C LEU A 42 -10.60 6.75 -24.09
N ASP A 43 -10.38 7.92 -24.69
CA ASP A 43 -10.63 8.18 -26.12
C ASP A 43 -9.50 7.65 -27.02
N GLY A 44 -8.46 7.06 -26.45
CA GLY A 44 -7.29 6.54 -27.17
C GLY A 44 -6.30 7.62 -27.61
N SER A 45 -6.51 8.89 -27.24
CA SER A 45 -5.57 9.96 -27.50
C SER A 45 -4.36 9.91 -26.57
N THR A 46 -3.29 10.60 -26.94
CA THR A 46 -2.08 10.76 -26.11
C THR A 46 -2.11 12.02 -25.25
N GLU A 47 -3.07 12.92 -25.49
CA GLU A 47 -3.19 14.19 -24.78
C GLU A 47 -4.31 14.15 -23.76
N LEU A 48 -4.04 14.63 -22.54
CA LEU A 48 -5.07 14.81 -21.54
C LEU A 48 -5.90 16.05 -21.88
N ARG A 49 -7.17 15.86 -22.26
CA ARG A 49 -8.07 16.94 -22.66
C ARG A 49 -9.23 17.13 -21.70
N ALA A 50 -9.72 18.36 -21.60
CA ALA A 50 -10.95 18.63 -20.88
C ALA A 50 -12.12 17.81 -21.43
N ASN A 51 -13.06 17.44 -20.57
CA ASN A 51 -14.26 16.64 -20.87
C ASN A 51 -13.98 15.24 -21.44
N THR A 52 -12.74 14.77 -21.35
CA THR A 52 -12.36 13.41 -21.72
C THR A 52 -12.14 12.57 -20.46
N PRO A 53 -12.77 11.40 -20.31
CA PRO A 53 -12.47 10.49 -19.22
C PRO A 53 -11.01 10.02 -19.27
N ILE A 54 -10.33 10.11 -18.12
CA ILE A 54 -8.93 9.74 -17.95
C ILE A 54 -8.86 8.68 -16.84
N VAL A 55 -8.14 7.60 -17.11
CA VAL A 55 -7.81 6.58 -16.11
C VAL A 55 -6.47 6.93 -15.48
N ALA A 56 -6.49 7.24 -14.19
CA ALA A 56 -5.32 7.34 -13.35
C ALA A 56 -5.00 5.94 -12.78
N THR A 57 -3.74 5.52 -12.85
CA THR A 57 -3.28 4.22 -12.33
C THR A 57 -2.04 4.40 -11.46
N VAL A 58 -2.11 3.98 -10.20
CA VAL A 58 -0.96 3.92 -9.29
C VAL A 58 -0.16 2.65 -9.58
N GLN A 59 1.02 2.80 -10.17
CA GLN A 59 1.85 1.69 -10.59
C GLN A 59 2.69 1.17 -9.42
N GLN A 60 2.44 -0.07 -9.02
CA GLN A 60 3.24 -0.76 -8.01
C GLN A 60 4.40 -1.47 -8.71
N SER A 61 5.64 -1.08 -8.44
CA SER A 61 6.83 -1.83 -8.88
C SER A 61 7.04 -3.09 -8.05
N LYS A 62 6.54 -3.10 -6.82
CA LYS A 62 6.56 -4.25 -5.92
C LYS A 62 5.31 -4.27 -5.09
N LEU A 63 4.69 -5.43 -4.98
CA LEU A 63 3.53 -5.62 -4.12
C LEU A 63 3.91 -5.53 -2.65
N GLY A 64 2.96 -5.06 -1.84
CA GLY A 64 3.05 -5.12 -0.39
C GLY A 64 3.11 -6.58 0.09
N LYS A 65 3.61 -6.77 1.30
CA LYS A 65 3.81 -8.07 1.94
C LYS A 65 3.12 -8.09 3.30
N LEU A 66 2.41 -9.16 3.62
CA LEU A 66 1.67 -9.31 4.89
C LEU A 66 0.78 -8.10 5.16
N ILE A 67 -0.06 -7.80 4.16
CA ILE A 67 -1.03 -6.70 4.19
C ILE A 67 -2.42 -7.31 4.08
N ASN A 68 -3.32 -6.95 4.98
CA ASN A 68 -4.69 -7.47 4.98
C ASN A 68 -5.64 -6.56 4.18
N LYS A 69 -6.38 -5.69 4.87
CA LYS A 69 -7.29 -4.72 4.30
C LYS A 69 -6.52 -3.49 3.85
N THR A 70 -6.85 -3.01 2.67
CA THR A 70 -6.37 -1.72 2.19
C THR A 70 -7.54 -0.82 1.88
N THR A 71 -7.42 0.47 2.22
CA THR A 71 -8.38 1.50 1.81
C THR A 71 -7.72 2.56 0.97
N TYR A 72 -8.42 3.01 -0.07
CA TYR A 72 -7.96 4.00 -1.02
C TYR A 72 -8.80 5.27 -0.92
N SER A 73 -8.17 6.40 -1.22
CA SER A 73 -8.85 7.66 -1.44
C SER A 73 -8.13 8.47 -2.50
N TRP A 74 -8.90 9.28 -3.22
CA TRP A 74 -8.43 10.16 -4.26
C TRP A 74 -8.96 11.57 -4.00
N LYS A 75 -8.16 12.58 -4.36
CA LYS A 75 -8.51 13.99 -4.30
C LYS A 75 -7.88 14.75 -5.44
N THR A 76 -8.53 15.83 -5.84
CA THR A 76 -8.01 16.76 -6.83
C THR A 76 -7.96 18.18 -6.26
N SER A 77 -6.94 18.94 -6.65
CA SER A 77 -6.75 20.35 -6.28
C SER A 77 -6.42 21.16 -7.54
N PRO A 78 -6.85 22.43 -7.68
CA PRO A 78 -7.51 23.26 -6.66
C PRO A 78 -9.01 22.99 -6.48
N ILE A 79 -9.63 22.25 -7.40
CA ILE A 79 -11.04 21.89 -7.36
C ILE A 79 -11.11 20.38 -7.21
N ASP A 80 -11.89 19.92 -6.23
CA ASP A 80 -12.17 18.49 -6.10
C ASP A 80 -13.19 18.07 -7.16
N ILE A 81 -12.99 16.88 -7.73
CA ILE A 81 -13.82 16.37 -8.83
C ILE A 81 -14.40 15.01 -8.45
N ASP A 82 -15.38 14.56 -9.22
CA ASP A 82 -15.94 13.22 -8.99
C ASP A 82 -14.90 12.15 -9.34
N HIS A 83 -14.64 11.28 -8.37
CA HIS A 83 -13.68 10.19 -8.44
C HIS A 83 -14.43 8.84 -8.49
N LYS A 84 -14.07 7.97 -9.44
CA LYS A 84 -14.68 6.66 -9.67
C LYS A 84 -13.63 5.56 -9.48
N TYR A 85 -13.51 5.09 -8.24
CA TYR A 85 -12.51 4.10 -7.84
C TYR A 85 -13.08 3.10 -6.82
N VAL A 86 -12.39 1.98 -6.66
CA VAL A 86 -12.64 1.00 -5.60
C VAL A 86 -12.08 1.53 -4.29
N LYS A 87 -12.92 1.70 -3.27
CA LYS A 87 -12.51 2.33 -1.99
C LYS A 87 -11.64 1.45 -1.09
N GLY A 88 -11.62 0.15 -1.32
CA GLY A 88 -10.79 -0.76 -0.55
C GLY A 88 -10.90 -2.20 -1.04
N VAL A 89 -9.89 -2.98 -0.69
CA VAL A 89 -9.68 -4.34 -1.18
C VAL A 89 -9.11 -5.22 -0.08
N ILE A 90 -9.23 -6.54 -0.25
CA ILE A 90 -8.39 -7.50 0.48
C ILE A 90 -7.09 -7.67 -0.32
N TYR A 91 -6.02 -7.01 0.11
CA TYR A 91 -4.86 -6.73 -0.73
C TYR A 91 -4.18 -7.98 -1.29
N GLU A 92 -4.05 -9.03 -0.47
CA GLU A 92 -3.44 -10.30 -0.91
C GLU A 92 -4.29 -11.06 -1.94
N GLN A 93 -5.60 -10.83 -1.98
CA GLN A 93 -6.51 -11.44 -2.96
C GLN A 93 -6.70 -10.58 -4.20
N GLU A 94 -6.45 -9.27 -4.06
CA GLU A 94 -6.72 -8.24 -5.05
C GLU A 94 -5.50 -7.30 -5.21
N PRO A 95 -4.35 -7.82 -5.69
CA PRO A 95 -3.09 -7.06 -5.74
C PRO A 95 -3.00 -6.09 -6.91
N GLN A 96 -4.06 -5.90 -7.69
CA GLN A 96 -4.06 -5.02 -8.85
C GLN A 96 -3.70 -3.58 -8.47
N ASN A 97 -3.16 -2.86 -9.46
CA ASN A 97 -2.84 -1.45 -9.29
C ASN A 97 -4.12 -0.64 -9.02
N PRO A 98 -4.12 0.24 -8.00
CA PRO A 98 -5.25 1.12 -7.73
C PRO A 98 -5.50 2.05 -8.92
N THR A 99 -6.75 2.10 -9.37
CA THR A 99 -7.17 2.96 -10.48
C THR A 99 -8.30 3.89 -10.08
N ASP A 100 -8.37 5.01 -10.78
CA ASP A 100 -9.47 5.97 -10.68
C ASP A 100 -9.81 6.52 -12.06
N THR A 101 -11.10 6.70 -12.35
CA THR A 101 -11.57 7.33 -13.58
C THR A 101 -12.11 8.71 -13.28
N ILE A 102 -11.45 9.72 -13.82
CA ILE A 102 -11.75 11.14 -13.60
C ILE A 102 -12.05 11.87 -14.89
N THR A 103 -12.77 12.99 -14.81
CA THR A 103 -13.04 13.85 -15.97
C THR A 103 -12.92 15.30 -15.54
N PHE A 104 -11.94 16.01 -16.10
CA PHE A 104 -11.73 17.42 -15.81
C PHE A 104 -12.60 18.27 -16.74
N ALA A 105 -13.48 19.11 -16.18
CA ALA A 105 -14.37 19.95 -16.99
C ALA A 105 -13.62 21.06 -17.75
N ASN A 106 -12.52 21.56 -17.17
CA ASN A 106 -11.77 22.71 -17.67
C ASN A 106 -10.29 22.38 -17.88
N LYS A 107 -9.69 23.01 -18.89
CA LYS A 107 -8.24 23.04 -19.05
C LYS A 107 -7.55 23.70 -17.86
N GLY A 108 -6.33 23.27 -17.55
CA GLY A 108 -5.56 23.81 -16.43
C GLY A 108 -4.57 22.82 -15.85
N THR A 109 -3.89 23.26 -14.80
CA THR A 109 -2.98 22.43 -14.01
C THR A 109 -3.65 22.04 -12.72
N TYR A 110 -3.63 20.75 -12.42
CA TYR A 110 -4.23 20.16 -11.23
C TYR A 110 -3.18 19.34 -10.48
N THR A 111 -3.44 19.09 -9.19
CA THR A 111 -2.72 18.08 -8.42
C THR A 111 -3.67 16.93 -8.14
N LEU A 112 -3.34 15.76 -8.66
CA LEU A 112 -4.02 14.52 -8.34
C LEU A 112 -3.32 13.85 -7.16
N THR A 113 -4.08 13.56 -6.10
CA THR A 113 -3.56 12.91 -4.90
C THR A 113 -4.24 11.57 -4.70
N PHE A 114 -3.46 10.50 -4.66
CA PHE A 114 -3.88 9.20 -4.16
C PHE A 114 -3.38 9.02 -2.73
N THR A 115 -4.17 8.36 -1.88
CA THR A 115 -3.72 7.86 -0.59
C THR A 115 -4.24 6.45 -0.38
N GLY A 116 -3.31 5.50 -0.19
CA GLY A 116 -3.59 4.13 0.22
C GLY A 116 -3.16 3.88 1.66
N ARG A 117 -4.06 3.31 2.45
CA ARG A 117 -3.80 2.84 3.81
C ARG A 117 -3.76 1.32 3.82
N TYR A 118 -2.59 0.75 4.09
CA TYR A 118 -2.28 -0.67 4.01
C TYR A 118 -2.13 -1.22 5.42
N HIS A 119 -3.13 -1.95 5.90
CA HIS A 119 -3.10 -2.49 7.26
C HIS A 119 -2.19 -3.73 7.35
N THR A 120 -1.34 -3.75 8.38
CA THR A 120 -0.35 -4.79 8.60
C THR A 120 -1.00 -6.08 9.13
N SER A 121 -0.49 -7.24 8.72
CA SER A 121 -0.89 -8.55 9.27
C SER A 121 0.25 -9.30 9.99
N GLY A 122 1.47 -8.74 9.99
CA GLY A 122 2.62 -9.22 10.75
C GLY A 122 3.31 -8.11 11.55
N GLY A 123 4.59 -8.30 11.87
CA GLY A 123 5.42 -7.25 12.46
C GLY A 123 5.51 -6.04 11.52
N TYR A 124 5.88 -4.87 12.04
CA TYR A 124 6.01 -3.66 11.23
C TYR A 124 7.37 -3.00 11.47
N GLU A 125 7.78 -2.19 10.51
CA GLU A 125 8.91 -1.28 10.62
C GLU A 125 8.43 0.13 10.30
N GLN A 126 8.93 1.10 11.06
CA GLN A 126 8.59 2.51 10.84
C GLN A 126 9.20 2.99 9.51
N ARG A 127 8.35 3.49 8.62
CA ARG A 127 8.74 4.01 7.31
C ARG A 127 8.25 5.44 7.18
N ASN A 128 9.16 6.41 7.22
CA ASN A 128 8.86 7.83 7.02
C ASN A 128 9.87 8.40 6.04
N TYR A 129 9.54 8.36 4.76
CA TYR A 129 10.40 8.85 3.69
C TYR A 129 9.56 9.23 2.47
N SER A 130 10.18 9.90 1.50
CA SER A 130 9.56 10.18 0.21
C SER A 130 10.48 9.79 -0.93
N VAL A 131 9.89 9.49 -2.08
CA VAL A 131 10.56 9.15 -3.32
C VAL A 131 9.99 10.05 -4.42
N GLU A 132 10.85 10.67 -5.20
CA GLU A 132 10.44 11.47 -6.36
C GLU A 132 10.03 10.57 -7.52
N ILE A 133 8.98 10.95 -8.22
CA ILE A 133 8.48 10.30 -9.44
C ILE A 133 8.30 11.38 -10.53
N PRO A 134 8.12 11.01 -11.81
CA PRO A 134 7.85 11.99 -12.84
C PRO A 134 6.65 12.89 -12.47
N GLU A 135 6.91 14.20 -12.39
CA GLU A 135 5.92 15.24 -12.09
C GLU A 135 5.21 15.08 -10.74
N GLY A 136 5.84 14.40 -9.78
CA GLY A 136 5.21 14.10 -8.51
C GLY A 136 6.14 13.48 -7.49
N LYS A 137 5.55 13.02 -6.39
CA LYS A 137 6.27 12.29 -5.34
C LYS A 137 5.38 11.24 -4.69
N VAL A 138 6.02 10.26 -4.09
CA VAL A 138 5.40 9.27 -3.21
C VAL A 138 5.90 9.48 -1.80
N THR A 139 5.01 9.59 -0.83
CA THR A 139 5.34 9.70 0.59
C THR A 139 4.84 8.46 1.32
N TYR A 140 5.76 7.81 2.03
CA TYR A 140 5.48 6.69 2.91
C TYR A 140 5.51 7.17 4.35
N SER A 141 4.50 6.80 5.11
CA SER A 141 4.41 7.08 6.54
C SER A 141 3.89 5.88 7.31
N THR A 142 4.31 5.76 8.57
CA THR A 142 3.79 4.77 9.52
C THR A 142 3.25 5.51 10.74
N PRO A 143 2.01 6.05 10.67
CA PRO A 143 1.46 6.85 11.76
C PRO A 143 1.12 6.01 13.00
N SER A 144 0.85 4.71 12.81
CA SER A 144 0.51 3.74 13.84
C SER A 144 1.10 2.38 13.45
N PHE A 145 1.31 1.51 14.43
CA PHE A 145 1.80 0.14 14.22
C PHE A 145 0.88 -0.73 13.33
N GLN A 146 -0.36 -0.30 13.14
CA GLN A 146 -1.41 -1.07 12.48
C GLN A 146 -1.47 -0.86 10.96
N TYR A 147 -0.81 0.15 10.40
CA TYR A 147 -0.89 0.43 8.96
C TYR A 147 0.24 1.32 8.44
N TYR A 148 0.45 1.23 7.13
CA TYR A 148 1.22 2.16 6.33
C TYR A 148 0.28 3.09 5.57
N ASP A 149 0.56 4.40 5.58
CA ASP A 149 -0.06 5.35 4.67
C ASP A 149 0.92 5.66 3.53
N VAL A 150 0.50 5.38 2.30
CA VAL A 150 1.23 5.69 1.06
C VAL A 150 0.45 6.74 0.30
N LYS A 151 1.03 7.93 0.17
CA LYS A 151 0.45 9.06 -0.55
C LYS A 151 1.21 9.28 -1.85
N VAL A 152 0.50 9.44 -2.95
CA VAL A 152 1.09 9.83 -4.25
C VAL A 152 0.50 11.17 -4.65
N GLU A 153 1.34 12.15 -4.92
CA GLU A 153 0.93 13.46 -5.44
C GLU A 153 1.53 13.63 -6.84
N LYS A 154 0.70 13.90 -7.84
CA LYS A 154 1.15 14.13 -9.21
C LYS A 154 0.51 15.37 -9.83
N THR A 155 1.32 16.16 -10.50
CA THR A 155 0.88 17.29 -11.30
C THR A 155 0.27 16.79 -12.60
N VAL A 156 -0.92 17.27 -12.94
CA VAL A 156 -1.67 16.89 -14.14
C VAL A 156 -1.98 18.14 -14.95
N ARG A 157 -1.64 18.14 -16.24
CA ARG A 157 -1.92 19.26 -17.15
C ARG A 157 -2.97 18.85 -18.17
N ILE A 158 -4.13 19.49 -18.09
CA ILE A 158 -5.26 19.28 -18.97
C ILE A 158 -5.27 20.38 -20.03
N LYS A 159 -5.29 19.97 -21.30
CA LYS A 159 -5.33 20.86 -22.46
C LYS A 159 -6.77 21.20 -22.86
#